data_AF-A0A7J7K339-F1
#
_entry.id   AF-A0A7J7K339-F1
#
_cell.length_a   1.000
_cell.length_b   1.000
_cell.length_c   1.000
_cell.angle_alpha   90.00
_cell.angle_beta   90.00
_cell.angle_gamma   90.00
#
_symmetry.space_group_name_H-M   'P 1'
#
loop_
_entity.id
_entity.type
_entity.pdbx_description
1 polymer ?
#
loop_
_entity_poly.entity_id
_entity_poly.type
_entity_poly.pdbx_seq_one_letter_code
_entity_poly.pdbx_strand_id
1 'polypeptide(L)'
;MDILTTQRPDHIIKWQGVSQVVKALWFVSNCNEKGEWKVTSGRVEYAVELAKYIQLSIYTHRTLCENYISRYAPKLVVNLPDEKQPPLSDFHFYLAFENSLCEDYITEKFWKILEGPDLVIPIVMGGLRMEEYENVAPPNSYIHVKNFTSPKHLTEHLHYVVSNEKAFNYYLEEK
;
A
#
# COMPACT_ATOMS: atom_id res chain seq x y z
N MET A 1 15.89 8.93 37.89
CA MET A 1 15.07 7.96 37.13
C MET A 1 14.48 8.76 35.98
N ASP A 2 15.31 8.97 34.96
CA ASP A 2 14.91 9.75 33.80
C ASP A 2 14.34 8.77 32.79
N ILE A 3 13.03 8.87 32.58
CA ILE A 3 12.33 8.19 31.52
C ILE A 3 12.86 8.81 30.23
N LEU A 4 13.68 8.04 29.51
CA LEU A 4 14.13 8.36 28.17
C LEU A 4 12.89 8.47 27.29
N THR A 5 12.37 9.69 27.14
CA THR A 5 11.52 10.07 26.03
C THR A 5 12.38 9.87 24.78
N THR A 6 12.18 8.76 24.07
CA THR A 6 12.69 8.61 22.71
C THR A 6 11.95 9.64 21.85
N GLN A 7 12.51 10.84 21.78
CA GLN A 7 12.14 11.84 20.79
C GLN A 7 12.32 11.20 19.42
N ARG A 8 11.21 10.87 18.75
CA ARG A 8 11.20 10.59 17.31
C ARG A 8 11.84 11.81 16.64
N PRO A 9 12.91 11.64 15.85
CA PRO A 9 13.64 12.78 15.33
C PRO A 9 12.71 13.66 14.50
N ASP A 10 12.81 14.97 14.72
CA ASP A 10 12.13 16.04 13.98
C ASP A 10 12.57 16.02 12.51
N HIS A 11 12.11 15.02 11.77
CA HIS A 11 12.22 14.95 10.33
C HIS A 11 10.96 15.58 9.75
N ILE A 12 10.89 16.92 9.85
CA ILE A 12 10.05 17.70 8.96
C ILE A 12 10.54 17.35 7.55
N ILE A 13 9.82 16.45 6.86
CA ILE A 13 10.00 16.21 5.43
C ILE A 13 9.92 17.59 4.81
N LYS A 14 11.03 18.10 4.26
CA LYS A 14 10.97 19.33 3.47
C LYS A 14 10.06 19.03 2.29
N TRP A 15 8.82 19.51 2.37
CA TRP A 15 7.80 19.39 1.35
C TRP A 15 8.25 20.22 0.15
N GLN A 16 9.13 19.62 -0.68
CA GLN A 16 9.66 20.26 -1.86
C GLN A 16 8.57 20.26 -2.92
N GLY A 17 7.81 21.35 -2.96
CA GLY A 17 7.07 21.85 -4.11
C GLY A 17 6.41 20.80 -4.97
N VAL A 18 5.20 20.38 -4.58
CA VAL A 18 4.11 19.91 -5.46
C VAL A 18 4.56 19.10 -6.68
N SER A 19 5.17 17.94 -6.46
CA SER A 19 5.11 16.89 -7.49
C SER A 19 3.77 16.18 -7.37
N GLN A 20 2.91 16.39 -8.37
CA GLN A 20 1.51 15.93 -8.46
C GLN A 20 1.34 14.41 -8.63
N VAL A 21 2.44 13.65 -8.73
CA VAL A 21 2.38 12.22 -9.04
C VAL A 21 2.35 11.41 -7.75
N VAL A 22 1.18 10.83 -7.46
CA VAL A 22 1.04 9.84 -6.40
C VAL A 22 1.85 8.59 -6.78
N LYS A 23 2.69 8.14 -5.85
CA LYS A 23 3.57 6.97 -6.01
C LYS A 23 3.21 5.91 -4.98
N ALA A 24 2.98 4.70 -5.46
CA ALA A 24 2.71 3.53 -4.63
C ALA A 24 3.63 2.35 -5.00
N LEU A 25 3.99 1.56 -4.01
CA LEU A 25 4.74 0.32 -4.18
C LEU A 25 3.89 -0.89 -3.82
N TRP A 26 4.03 -1.98 -4.57
CA TRP A 26 3.42 -3.26 -4.25
C TRP A 26 4.40 -4.42 -4.44
N PHE A 27 4.78 -5.08 -3.34
CA PHE A 27 5.43 -6.40 -3.42
C PHE A 27 4.36 -7.49 -3.46
N VAL A 28 4.33 -8.24 -4.55
CA VAL A 28 3.34 -9.30 -4.76
C VAL A 28 4.01 -10.53 -5.35
N SER A 29 3.71 -11.70 -4.82
CA SER A 29 4.26 -12.96 -5.34
C SER A 29 3.23 -14.04 -5.57
N ASN A 30 2.00 -13.84 -5.09
CA ASN A 30 0.89 -14.75 -5.29
C ASN A 30 -0.21 -14.07 -6.12
N CYS A 31 -0.19 -14.24 -7.43
CA CYS A 31 -1.22 -13.69 -8.33
C CYS A 31 -2.04 -14.81 -8.96
N ASN A 32 -1.99 -16.02 -8.38
CA ASN A 32 -2.57 -17.18 -9.00
C ASN A 32 -4.09 -17.17 -8.85
N GLU A 33 -4.79 -17.10 -9.97
CA GLU A 33 -6.25 -17.20 -10.01
C GLU A 33 -6.78 -18.56 -10.52
N LYS A 34 -5.90 -19.54 -10.75
CA LYS A 34 -6.26 -20.86 -11.27
C LYS A 34 -5.83 -21.99 -10.32
N GLY A 35 -6.68 -23.02 -10.21
CA GLY A 35 -6.44 -24.21 -9.37
C GLY A 35 -7.02 -24.08 -7.95
N GLU A 36 -6.72 -25.06 -7.10
CA GLU A 36 -7.30 -25.19 -5.74
C GLU A 36 -6.89 -24.04 -4.79
N TRP A 37 -5.78 -23.35 -5.06
CA TRP A 37 -5.23 -22.25 -4.25
C TRP A 37 -5.44 -20.89 -4.91
N LYS A 38 -6.68 -20.61 -5.32
CA LYS A 38 -7.06 -19.37 -6.00
C LYS A 38 -6.98 -18.17 -5.04
N VAL A 39 -6.29 -17.12 -5.46
CA VAL A 39 -6.40 -15.76 -4.88
C VAL A 39 -7.79 -15.24 -5.20
N THR A 40 -8.60 -15.00 -4.16
CA THR A 40 -10.02 -14.61 -4.31
C THR A 40 -10.30 -13.18 -3.87
N SER A 41 -9.28 -12.44 -3.44
CA SER A 41 -9.46 -11.08 -2.94
C SER A 41 -9.77 -10.02 -4.00
N GLY A 42 -9.60 -10.31 -5.29
CA GLY A 42 -9.74 -9.31 -6.37
C GLY A 42 -8.64 -8.24 -6.34
N ARG A 43 -7.56 -8.48 -5.60
CA ARG A 43 -6.50 -7.49 -5.36
C ARG A 43 -5.71 -7.11 -6.60
N VAL A 44 -5.57 -8.04 -7.55
CA VAL A 44 -4.79 -7.79 -8.77
C VAL A 44 -5.56 -6.85 -9.67
N GLU A 45 -6.86 -7.10 -9.87
CA GLU A 45 -7.76 -6.24 -10.63
C GLU A 45 -7.88 -4.86 -9.99
N TYR A 46 -8.00 -4.81 -8.65
CA TYR A 46 -8.04 -3.54 -7.93
C TYR A 46 -6.73 -2.75 -8.13
N ALA A 47 -5.56 -3.38 -7.98
CA ALA A 47 -4.27 -2.74 -8.19
C ALA A 47 -4.05 -2.29 -9.64
N VAL A 48 -4.46 -3.11 -10.61
CA VAL A 48 -4.40 -2.77 -12.04
C VAL A 48 -5.30 -1.58 -12.37
N GLU A 49 -6.52 -1.51 -11.81
CA GLU A 49 -7.39 -0.35 -11.98
C GLU A 49 -6.79 0.89 -11.33
N LEU A 50 -6.22 0.76 -10.13
CA LEU A 50 -5.55 1.84 -9.42
C LEU A 50 -4.37 2.42 -10.23
N ALA A 51 -3.58 1.56 -10.86
CA ALA A 51 -2.42 1.94 -11.68
C ALA A 51 -2.75 2.81 -12.90
N LYS A 52 -4.03 2.95 -13.27
CA LYS A 52 -4.45 3.89 -14.33
C LYS A 52 -4.37 5.35 -13.90
N TYR A 53 -4.39 5.62 -12.59
CA TYR A 53 -4.50 6.97 -12.05
C TYR A 53 -3.25 7.40 -11.26
N ILE A 54 -2.42 6.44 -10.81
CA ILE A 54 -1.21 6.71 -10.02
C ILE A 54 -0.01 5.96 -10.57
N GLN A 55 1.20 6.39 -10.18
CA GLN A 55 2.42 5.63 -10.46
C GLN A 55 2.54 4.45 -9.50
N LEU A 56 2.06 3.28 -9.94
CA LEU A 56 2.20 2.02 -9.20
C LEU A 56 3.45 1.26 -9.68
N SER A 57 4.42 1.07 -8.78
CA SER A 57 5.55 0.18 -8.99
C SER A 57 5.24 -1.20 -8.42
N ILE A 58 5.34 -2.24 -9.25
CA ILE A 58 5.07 -3.62 -8.84
C ILE A 58 6.35 -4.42 -8.87
N TYR A 59 6.65 -5.09 -7.75
CA TYR A 59 7.77 -6.00 -7.62
C TYR A 59 7.28 -7.40 -7.27
N THR A 60 7.79 -8.40 -7.96
CA THR A 60 7.42 -9.81 -7.77
C THR A 60 8.64 -10.69 -7.86
N HIS A 61 8.69 -11.77 -7.07
CA HIS A 61 9.68 -12.84 -7.26
C HIS A 61 9.17 -14.02 -8.07
N ARG A 62 7.99 -13.90 -8.68
CA ARG A 62 7.39 -14.94 -9.50
C ARG A 62 7.06 -14.42 -10.89
N THR A 63 7.69 -15.01 -11.91
CA THR A 63 7.36 -14.79 -13.33
C THR A 63 5.90 -15.08 -13.65
N LEU A 64 5.24 -15.95 -12.88
CA LEU A 64 3.80 -16.18 -13.00
C LEU A 64 2.97 -14.92 -12.70
N CYS A 65 3.34 -14.13 -11.69
CA CYS A 65 2.67 -12.87 -11.38
C CYS A 65 2.91 -11.82 -12.46
N GLU A 66 4.16 -11.69 -12.91
CA GLU A 66 4.54 -10.79 -14.00
C GLU A 66 3.71 -11.12 -15.25
N ASN A 67 3.74 -12.37 -15.70
CA ASN A 67 2.96 -12.83 -16.86
C ASN A 67 1.45 -12.63 -16.66
N TYR A 68 0.95 -12.80 -15.45
CA TYR A 68 -0.45 -12.61 -15.15
C TYR A 68 -0.82 -11.12 -15.30
N ILE A 69 -0.16 -10.24 -14.55
CA ILE A 69 -0.41 -8.79 -14.56
C ILE A 69 -0.23 -8.21 -15.96
N SER A 70 0.83 -8.59 -16.68
CA SER A 70 1.10 -8.11 -18.04
C SER A 70 0.01 -8.49 -19.05
N ARG A 71 -0.79 -9.54 -18.81
CA ARG A 71 -1.96 -9.86 -19.67
C ARG A 71 -3.12 -8.88 -19.46
N TYR A 72 -3.35 -8.45 -18.22
CA TYR A 72 -4.45 -7.52 -17.88
C TYR A 72 -4.02 -6.05 -18.09
N ALA A 73 -2.74 -5.76 -17.91
CA ALA A 73 -2.17 -4.42 -17.95
C ALA A 73 -0.81 -4.43 -18.67
N PRO A 74 -0.76 -4.62 -20.00
CA PRO A 74 0.49 -4.78 -20.75
C PRO A 74 1.42 -3.55 -20.74
N LYS A 75 0.92 -2.40 -20.29
CA LYS A 75 1.71 -1.16 -20.14
C LYS A 75 2.31 -0.99 -18.75
N LEU A 76 1.90 -1.80 -17.78
CA LEU A 76 2.38 -1.70 -16.40
C LEU A 76 3.73 -2.38 -16.30
N VAL A 77 4.72 -1.68 -15.76
CA VAL A 77 6.06 -2.23 -15.54
C VAL A 77 6.04 -3.06 -14.25
N VAL A 78 6.41 -4.34 -14.36
CA VAL A 78 6.50 -5.28 -13.25
C VAL A 78 7.93 -5.79 -13.18
N ASN A 79 8.59 -5.60 -12.05
CA ASN A 79 10.01 -5.87 -11.88
C ASN A 79 10.25 -7.19 -11.11
N LEU A 80 11.24 -7.97 -11.56
CA LEU A 80 11.73 -9.17 -10.88
C LEU A 80 12.83 -8.84 -9.86
N PRO A 81 13.10 -9.68 -8.85
CA PRO A 81 13.97 -9.34 -7.71
C PRO A 81 15.46 -9.34 -8.05
N ASP A 82 15.83 -9.75 -9.26
CA ASP A 82 17.20 -9.60 -9.77
C ASP A 82 17.56 -8.12 -9.91
N GLU A 83 16.56 -7.22 -9.89
CA GLU A 83 16.72 -5.79 -9.76
C GLU A 83 16.85 -5.35 -8.29
N LYS A 84 17.70 -4.34 -8.05
CA LYS A 84 17.78 -3.68 -6.74
C LYS A 84 16.40 -3.10 -6.39
N GLN A 85 15.75 -3.65 -5.37
CA GLN A 85 14.47 -3.15 -4.87
C GLN A 85 14.59 -1.66 -4.48
N PRO A 86 13.60 -0.83 -4.81
CA PRO A 86 13.63 0.58 -4.47
C PRO A 86 13.39 0.74 -2.96
N PRO A 87 14.02 1.74 -2.31
CA PRO A 87 13.75 2.02 -0.92
C PRO A 87 12.29 2.49 -0.76
N LEU A 88 11.65 2.09 0.36
CA LEU A 88 10.27 2.49 0.66
C LEU A 88 10.09 4.02 0.74
N SER A 89 11.15 4.74 1.09
CA SER A 89 11.20 6.21 1.14
C SER A 89 10.92 6.92 -0.18
N ASP A 90 10.98 6.21 -1.32
CA ASP A 90 10.67 6.78 -2.64
C ASP A 90 9.16 6.83 -2.93
N PHE A 91 8.33 6.27 -2.04
CA PHE A 91 6.90 6.10 -2.21
C PHE A 91 6.10 6.79 -1.11
N HIS A 92 4.91 7.25 -1.47
CA HIS A 92 3.95 7.82 -0.52
C HIS A 92 3.12 6.70 0.13
N PHE A 93 2.80 5.67 -0.67
CA PHE A 93 1.91 4.60 -0.28
C PHE A 93 2.50 3.21 -0.53
N TYR A 94 2.04 2.24 0.25
CA TYR A 94 2.33 0.83 0.05
C TYR A 94 1.04 0.02 -0.04
N LEU A 95 0.88 -0.83 -1.05
CA LEU A 95 -0.28 -1.71 -1.16
C LEU A 95 -0.10 -2.95 -0.27
N ALA A 96 -0.69 -2.91 0.92
CA ALA A 96 -0.75 -4.02 1.88
C ALA A 96 -1.97 -4.92 1.60
N PHE A 97 -2.06 -5.44 0.37
CA PHE A 97 -3.21 -6.22 -0.09
C PHE A 97 -3.07 -7.70 0.25
N GLU A 98 -4.07 -8.27 0.90
CA GLU A 98 -4.10 -9.67 1.31
C GLU A 98 -4.53 -10.62 0.20
N ASN A 99 -4.06 -11.87 0.29
CA ASN A 99 -4.34 -12.90 -0.72
C ASN A 99 -5.83 -13.30 -0.75
N SER A 100 -6.51 -13.16 0.37
CA SER A 100 -7.91 -13.56 0.56
C SER A 100 -8.60 -12.57 1.49
N LEU A 101 -9.92 -12.43 1.36
CA LEU A 101 -10.75 -11.66 2.28
C LEU A 101 -11.35 -12.63 3.31
N CYS A 102 -10.63 -12.84 4.40
CA CYS A 102 -10.98 -13.79 5.45
C CYS A 102 -10.98 -13.09 6.81
N GLU A 103 -11.77 -13.62 7.73
CA GLU A 103 -11.80 -13.16 9.13
C GLU A 103 -10.42 -13.36 9.77
N ASP A 104 -9.99 -12.36 10.51
CA ASP A 104 -8.72 -12.27 11.24
C ASP A 104 -7.47 -12.37 10.34
N TYR A 105 -7.62 -12.25 9.02
CA TYR A 105 -6.51 -12.39 8.07
C TYR A 105 -5.84 -11.05 7.76
N ILE A 106 -5.12 -10.52 8.75
CA ILE A 106 -4.26 -9.33 8.65
C ILE A 106 -2.81 -9.76 8.90
N THR A 107 -1.95 -9.68 7.88
CA THR A 107 -0.65 -10.35 7.87
C THR A 107 0.53 -9.37 7.92
N GLU A 108 1.74 -9.91 7.73
CA GLU A 108 2.98 -9.15 7.70
C GLU A 108 2.99 -8.02 6.66
N LYS A 109 2.16 -8.10 5.60
CA LYS A 109 2.07 -7.06 4.57
C LYS A 109 1.61 -5.73 5.15
N PHE A 110 0.73 -5.79 6.15
CA PHE A 110 0.26 -4.62 6.87
C PHE A 110 1.23 -4.24 7.99
N TRP A 111 1.51 -5.18 8.89
CA TRP A 111 2.29 -4.91 10.11
C TRP A 111 3.71 -4.43 9.83
N LYS A 112 4.40 -4.99 8.83
CA LYS A 112 5.76 -4.53 8.47
C LYS A 112 5.79 -3.08 8.04
N ILE A 113 4.72 -2.64 7.38
CA ILE A 113 4.63 -1.25 6.95
C ILE A 113 4.23 -0.39 8.13
N LEU A 114 3.16 -0.75 8.84
CA LEU A 114 2.64 0.01 9.98
C LEU A 114 3.67 0.17 11.12
N GLU A 115 4.41 -0.86 11.49
CA GLU A 115 5.38 -0.80 12.60
C GLU A 115 6.80 -0.42 12.13
N GLY A 116 7.00 -0.33 10.81
CA GLY A 116 8.29 -0.03 10.20
C GLY A 116 8.69 1.45 10.32
N PRO A 117 9.99 1.76 10.23
CA PRO A 117 10.49 3.14 10.36
C PRO A 117 10.22 4.02 9.13
N ASP A 118 9.79 3.43 8.01
CA ASP A 118 9.62 4.13 6.74
C ASP A 118 8.41 5.07 6.74
N LEU A 119 8.54 6.26 6.14
CA LEU A 119 7.48 7.26 6.04
C LEU A 119 6.55 6.98 4.85
N VAL A 120 5.90 5.82 4.88
CA VAL A 120 5.00 5.31 3.84
C VAL A 120 3.69 4.84 4.46
N ILE A 121 2.56 5.21 3.85
CA ILE A 121 1.22 4.93 4.39
C ILE A 121 0.69 3.63 3.78
N PRO A 122 0.26 2.63 4.59
CA PRO A 122 -0.33 1.40 4.06
C PRO A 122 -1.74 1.64 3.51
N ILE A 123 -1.97 1.18 2.28
CA ILE A 123 -3.31 1.02 1.68
C ILE A 123 -3.69 -0.45 1.81
N VAL A 124 -4.77 -0.74 2.53
CA VAL A 124 -5.14 -2.11 2.92
C VAL A 124 -6.36 -2.61 2.16
N MET A 125 -6.28 -3.88 1.77
CA MET A 125 -7.37 -4.67 1.20
C MET A 125 -7.26 -6.08 1.77
N GLY A 126 -8.02 -6.35 2.82
CA GLY A 126 -7.98 -7.60 3.56
C GLY A 126 -9.14 -7.62 4.57
N GLY A 127 -9.12 -8.59 5.48
CA GLY A 127 -10.21 -8.81 6.43
C GLY A 127 -11.53 -9.18 5.75
N LEU A 128 -12.41 -9.85 6.48
CA LEU A 128 -13.78 -10.04 6.01
C LEU A 128 -14.57 -8.73 6.16
N ARG A 129 -14.31 -8.01 7.24
CA ARG A 129 -14.92 -6.76 7.66
C ARG A 129 -13.86 -5.67 7.84
N MET A 130 -14.26 -4.41 7.68
CA MET A 130 -13.32 -3.28 7.81
C MET A 130 -12.91 -3.07 9.26
N GLU A 131 -13.85 -3.31 10.16
CA GLU A 131 -13.77 -3.22 11.61
C GLU A 131 -12.64 -4.09 12.18
N GLU A 132 -12.23 -5.15 11.47
CA GLU A 132 -11.09 -5.98 11.86
C GLU A 132 -9.78 -5.15 11.90
N TYR A 133 -9.58 -4.23 10.96
CA TYR A 133 -8.43 -3.32 11.00
C TYR A 133 -8.61 -2.25 12.08
N GLU A 134 -9.83 -1.73 12.26
CA GLU A 134 -10.13 -0.69 13.25
C GLU A 134 -9.88 -1.17 14.70
N ASN A 135 -10.08 -2.47 14.93
CA ASN A 135 -9.87 -3.09 16.24
C ASN A 135 -8.39 -3.32 16.57
N VAL A 136 -7.50 -3.34 15.58
CA VAL A 136 -6.10 -3.75 15.77
C VAL A 136 -5.08 -2.65 15.48
N ALA A 137 -5.47 -1.60 14.75
CA ALA A 137 -4.59 -0.50 14.39
C ALA A 137 -5.21 0.86 14.75
N PRO A 138 -4.38 1.87 15.08
CA PRO A 138 -4.88 3.21 15.33
C PRO A 138 -5.70 3.74 14.15
N PRO A 139 -6.82 4.45 14.39
CA PRO A 139 -7.55 5.09 13.32
C PRO A 139 -6.64 6.06 12.57
N ASN A 140 -6.83 6.20 11.27
CA ASN A 140 -6.01 7.07 10.42
C ASN A 140 -4.51 6.71 10.37
N SER A 141 -4.10 5.50 10.77
CA SER A 141 -2.74 5.00 10.51
C SER A 141 -2.60 4.25 9.17
N TYR A 142 -3.73 4.04 8.48
CA TYR A 142 -3.83 3.32 7.21
C TYR A 142 -5.03 3.80 6.38
N ILE A 143 -5.07 3.41 5.10
CA ILE A 143 -6.18 3.71 4.19
C ILE A 143 -6.83 2.41 3.74
N HIS A 144 -8.06 2.13 4.18
CA HIS A 144 -8.80 0.95 3.73
C HIS A 144 -9.55 1.20 2.41
N VAL A 145 -9.35 0.32 1.43
CA VAL A 145 -10.05 0.42 0.12
C VAL A 145 -11.58 0.42 0.21
N LYS A 146 -12.17 -0.19 1.26
CA LYS A 146 -13.63 -0.29 1.46
C LYS A 146 -14.28 1.05 1.83
N ASN A 147 -13.49 2.05 2.24
CA ASN A 147 -13.98 3.42 2.46
C ASN A 147 -14.32 4.16 1.15
N PHE A 148 -13.98 3.58 0.00
CA PHE A 148 -14.14 4.22 -1.29
C PHE A 148 -15.02 3.37 -2.21
N THR A 149 -15.94 4.04 -2.90
CA THR A 149 -16.86 3.43 -3.88
C THR A 149 -16.16 2.86 -5.12
N SER A 150 -14.91 3.24 -5.39
CA SER A 150 -14.12 2.73 -6.52
C SER A 150 -12.62 3.02 -6.33
N PRO A 151 -11.72 2.34 -7.06
CA PRO A 151 -10.29 2.69 -7.08
C PRO A 151 -10.04 4.14 -7.52
N LYS A 152 -10.85 4.67 -8.45
CA LYS A 152 -10.76 6.08 -8.85
C LYS A 152 -11.08 7.03 -7.69
N HIS A 153 -12.14 6.77 -6.94
CA HIS A 153 -12.48 7.58 -5.76
C HIS A 153 -11.37 7.50 -4.68
N LEU A 154 -10.77 6.33 -4.48
CA LEU A 154 -9.57 6.21 -3.65
C LEU A 154 -8.45 7.13 -4.15
N THR A 155 -8.20 7.19 -5.47
CA THR A 155 -7.10 8.02 -6.01
C THR A 155 -7.31 9.52 -5.78
N GLU A 156 -8.55 9.99 -5.80
CA GLU A 156 -8.89 11.38 -5.46
C GLU A 156 -8.45 11.71 -4.02
N HIS A 157 -8.69 10.79 -3.08
CA HIS A 157 -8.19 10.91 -1.71
C HIS A 157 -6.66 10.82 -1.64
N LEU A 158 -6.02 9.89 -2.35
CA LEU A 158 -4.56 9.77 -2.36
C LEU A 158 -3.88 11.07 -2.87
N HIS A 159 -4.44 11.68 -3.91
CA HIS A 159 -3.97 12.97 -4.41
C HIS A 159 -4.16 14.08 -3.37
N TYR A 160 -5.30 14.13 -2.69
CA TYR A 160 -5.52 15.05 -1.58
C TYR A 160 -4.45 14.88 -0.50
N VAL A 161 -4.24 13.65 -0.02
CA VAL A 161 -3.28 13.34 1.04
C VAL A 161 -1.86 13.77 0.63
N VAL A 162 -1.41 13.44 -0.58
CA VAL A 162 -0.06 13.85 -1.07
C VAL A 162 0.04 15.37 -1.27
N SER A 163 -1.03 16.03 -1.70
CA SER A 163 -1.06 17.49 -1.93
C SER A 163 -1.18 18.32 -0.64
N ASN A 164 -1.45 17.67 0.50
CA ASN A 164 -1.68 18.33 1.77
C ASN A 164 -0.73 17.76 2.83
N GLU A 165 0.35 18.48 3.10
CA GLU A 165 1.37 18.10 4.08
C GLU A 165 0.77 17.74 5.45
N LYS A 166 -0.23 18.49 5.93
CA LYS A 166 -0.89 18.19 7.22
C LYS A 166 -1.63 16.86 7.16
N ALA A 167 -2.32 16.58 6.06
CA ALA A 167 -3.03 15.31 5.89
C ALA A 167 -2.05 14.13 5.80
N PHE A 168 -0.96 14.27 5.04
CA PHE A 168 0.07 13.24 4.93
C PHE A 168 0.73 12.96 6.28
N ASN A 169 1.17 14.02 6.99
CA ASN A 169 1.83 13.89 8.29
C ASN A 169 0.88 13.32 9.35
N TYR A 170 -0.43 13.66 9.28
CA TYR A 170 -1.41 13.07 10.19
C TYR A 170 -1.44 11.54 10.10
N TYR A 171 -1.42 10.97 8.89
CA TYR A 171 -1.33 9.51 8.73
C TYR A 171 -0.02 8.92 9.28
N LEU A 172 1.09 9.65 9.14
CA LEU A 172 2.41 9.19 9.61
C LEU A 172 2.60 9.31 11.13
N GLU A 173 1.90 10.23 11.79
CA GLU A 173 1.95 10.42 13.24
C GLU A 173 1.15 9.36 14.00
N GLU A 174 0.04 8.91 13.42
CA GLU A 174 -0.84 7.85 13.95
C GLU A 174 -0.26 6.44 13.72
N LYS A 175 0.78 6.34 12.91
CA LYS A 175 1.58 5.15 12.66
C LYS A 175 2.63 4.93 13.78
#